data_AF-A0A366B476-F1
#
_entry.id   AF-A0A366B476-F1
#
_cell.length_a   1.000
_cell.length_b   1.000
_cell.length_c   1.000
_cell.angle_alpha   90.00
_cell.angle_beta   90.00
_cell.angle_gamma   90.00
#
_symmetry.space_group_name_H-M   'P 1'
#
loop_
_entity.id
_entity.type
_entity.pdbx_description
1 polymer ?
#
loop_
_entity_poly.entity_id
_entity_poly.type
_entity_poly.pdbx_seq_one_letter_code
_entity_poly.pdbx_strand_id
1 'polypeptide(L)'
;MFFDSNFLSLNSMEYIEPNEIESINVVKKDTTINGVLFRGLINITSKNPKKYDLISLEQIKSEFTKIKSNDVIYMVNRAFITDNIETFKLDRNYILKVEVTNSEEFYNLREGNTKFDIINILGKTKENLENKNKILLRGHEAIGVK
;
A
#
# COMPACT_ATOMS: atom_id res chain seq x y z
N MET A 1 -10.75 4.73 -11.96
CA MET A 1 -11.68 5.57 -11.15
C MET A 1 -10.98 6.88 -10.87
N PHE A 2 -11.72 7.96 -10.58
CA PHE A 2 -11.13 9.18 -10.04
C PHE A 2 -11.57 9.40 -8.59
N PHE A 3 -10.64 9.74 -7.72
CA PHE A 3 -10.89 10.24 -6.36
C PHE A 3 -10.22 11.60 -6.24
N ASP A 4 -11.00 12.66 -6.00
CA ASP A 4 -10.49 14.04 -5.93
C ASP A 4 -9.59 14.39 -7.13
N SER A 5 -10.05 14.06 -8.34
CA SER A 5 -9.35 14.23 -9.63
C SER A 5 -8.09 13.39 -9.83
N ASN A 6 -7.70 12.55 -8.88
CA ASN A 6 -6.62 11.58 -9.05
C ASN A 6 -7.14 10.32 -9.72
N PHE A 7 -6.51 9.87 -10.80
CA PHE A 7 -6.77 8.56 -11.38
C PHE A 7 -6.14 7.47 -10.50
N LEU A 8 -6.95 6.49 -10.09
CA LEU A 8 -6.51 5.33 -9.33
C LEU A 8 -7.30 4.06 -9.67
N SER A 9 -6.70 2.93 -9.33
CA SER A 9 -7.29 1.59 -9.35
C SER A 9 -8.48 1.49 -8.39
N LEU A 10 -9.43 0.58 -8.68
CA LEU A 10 -10.55 0.34 -7.77
C LEU A 10 -10.08 -0.23 -6.42
N ASN A 11 -9.01 -1.02 -6.41
CA ASN A 11 -8.47 -1.67 -5.21
C ASN A 11 -7.95 -0.64 -4.19
N SER A 12 -7.53 0.54 -4.65
CA SER A 12 -7.15 1.65 -3.76
C SER A 12 -8.31 2.17 -2.90
N MET A 13 -9.56 1.92 -3.30
CA MET A 13 -10.76 2.35 -2.58
C MET A 13 -10.93 1.64 -1.23
N GLU A 14 -10.35 0.44 -1.06
CA GLU A 14 -10.39 -0.30 0.21
C GLU A 14 -9.79 0.49 1.37
N TYR A 15 -8.89 1.43 1.07
CA TYR A 15 -8.14 2.21 2.07
C TYR A 15 -8.64 3.64 2.23
N ILE A 16 -9.80 3.96 1.65
CA ILE A 16 -10.46 5.26 1.77
C ILE A 16 -11.62 5.12 2.76
N GLU A 17 -11.64 5.99 3.78
CA GLU A 17 -12.72 6.03 4.76
C GLU A 17 -14.05 6.42 4.10
N PRO A 18 -15.07 5.53 4.08
CA PRO A 18 -16.34 5.82 3.41
C PRO A 18 -17.06 7.04 3.96
N ASN A 19 -16.93 7.31 5.27
CA ASN A 19 -17.58 8.47 5.90
C ASN A 19 -16.98 9.82 5.47
N GLU A 20 -15.82 9.82 4.82
CA GLU A 20 -15.18 11.03 4.29
C GLU A 20 -15.56 11.31 2.83
N ILE A 21 -16.36 10.44 2.20
CA ILE A 21 -16.88 10.66 0.86
C ILE A 21 -18.03 11.69 0.93
N GLU A 22 -17.96 12.71 0.10
CA GLU A 22 -19.02 13.70 -0.08
C GLU A 22 -19.99 13.27 -1.18
N SER A 23 -19.46 12.84 -2.33
CA SER A 23 -20.29 12.44 -3.46
C SER A 23 -19.61 11.41 -4.36
N ILE A 24 -20.45 10.65 -5.07
CA ILE A 24 -20.05 9.72 -6.13
C ILE A 24 -20.89 10.05 -7.36
N ASN A 25 -20.23 10.35 -8.47
CA ASN A 25 -20.87 10.64 -9.75
C ASN A 25 -20.42 9.64 -10.82
N VAL A 26 -21.39 9.13 -11.58
CA VAL A 26 -21.13 8.19 -12.68
C VAL A 26 -21.26 8.92 -14.01
N VAL A 27 -20.14 9.08 -14.70
CA VAL A 27 -20.07 9.69 -16.03
C VAL A 27 -20.14 8.61 -17.08
N LYS A 28 -21.28 8.52 -17.78
CA LYS A 28 -21.53 7.55 -18.86
C LYS A 28 -20.99 8.07 -20.19
N LYS A 29 -19.68 8.30 -20.26
CA LYS A 29 -18.99 8.77 -21.46
C LYS A 29 -17.70 7.99 -21.66
N ASP A 30 -17.50 7.54 -22.89
CA ASP A 30 -16.26 6.92 -23.33
C ASP A 30 -15.08 7.88 -23.14
N THR A 31 -14.06 7.42 -22.42
CA THR A 31 -12.87 8.21 -22.10
C THR A 31 -11.63 7.36 -22.28
N THR A 32 -10.62 7.88 -22.98
CA THR A 32 -9.32 7.23 -23.12
C THR A 32 -8.34 7.82 -22.11
N ILE A 33 -7.74 6.97 -21.29
CA ILE A 33 -6.71 7.35 -20.30
C ILE A 33 -5.50 6.48 -20.58
N ASN A 34 -4.34 7.09 -20.83
CA ASN A 34 -3.09 6.39 -21.15
C ASN A 34 -3.25 5.34 -22.27
N GLY A 35 -4.03 5.66 -23.31
CA GLY A 35 -4.29 4.76 -24.44
C GLY A 35 -5.33 3.66 -24.19
N VAL A 36 -5.85 3.52 -22.96
CA VAL A 36 -6.89 2.54 -22.60
C VAL A 36 -8.27 3.18 -22.66
N LEU A 37 -9.21 2.55 -23.37
CA LEU A 37 -10.60 3.00 -23.47
C LEU A 37 -11.44 2.52 -22.27
N PHE A 38 -12.05 3.46 -21.57
CA PHE A 38 -13.01 3.22 -20.49
C PHE A 38 -14.42 3.63 -20.95
N ARG A 39 -15.39 2.72 -20.83
CA ARG A 39 -16.79 2.95 -21.26
C ARG A 39 -17.65 3.71 -20.23
N GLY A 40 -17.00 4.56 -19.44
CA GLY A 40 -17.59 5.28 -18.33
C GLY A 40 -16.60 5.46 -17.19
N LEU A 41 -16.86 6.45 -16.34
CA LEU A 41 -16.01 6.83 -15.23
C LEU A 41 -16.83 6.96 -13.95
N ILE A 42 -16.20 6.60 -12.83
CA ILE A 42 -16.69 6.92 -11.49
C ILE A 42 -15.78 8.02 -10.97
N ASN A 43 -16.39 9.17 -10.63
CA ASN A 43 -15.73 10.29 -9.99
C ASN A 43 -16.22 10.36 -8.54
N ILE A 44 -15.30 10.26 -7.61
CA ILE A 44 -15.55 10.35 -6.18
C ILE A 44 -14.93 11.65 -5.68
N THR A 45 -15.67 12.38 -4.87
CA THR A 45 -15.20 13.60 -4.22
C THR A 45 -15.29 13.41 -2.71
N SER A 46 -14.20 13.70 -2.01
CA SER A 46 -14.19 13.69 -0.55
C SER A 46 -14.69 15.01 0.04
N LYS A 47 -15.06 14.98 1.31
CA LYS A 47 -15.46 16.17 2.09
C LYS A 47 -14.35 17.19 2.21
N ASN A 48 -13.10 16.75 2.16
CA ASN A 48 -11.92 17.62 2.19
C ASN A 48 -10.83 17.09 1.22
N PRO A 49 -10.89 17.48 -0.06
CA PRO A 49 -9.96 16.99 -1.08
C PRO A 49 -8.48 17.24 -0.78
N LYS A 50 -8.17 18.31 -0.02
CA LYS A 50 -6.79 18.66 0.34
C LYS A 50 -6.22 17.81 1.48
N LYS A 51 -7.04 16.99 2.13
CA LYS A 51 -6.64 16.10 3.23
C LYS A 51 -5.78 14.92 2.74
N TYR A 52 -6.08 14.44 1.53
CA TYR A 52 -5.48 13.22 1.00
C TYR A 52 -4.20 13.53 0.22
N ASP A 53 -3.10 12.90 0.61
CA ASP A 53 -1.85 12.93 -0.14
C ASP A 53 -1.65 11.58 -0.82
N LEU A 54 -2.29 11.40 -1.98
CA LEU A 54 -2.29 10.12 -2.70
C LEU A 54 -0.97 9.89 -3.44
N ILE A 55 -0.20 8.91 -2.97
CA ILE A 55 1.10 8.52 -3.53
C ILE A 55 1.06 7.12 -4.14
N SER A 56 1.83 6.91 -5.21
CA SER A 56 1.94 5.61 -5.90
C SER A 56 2.82 4.62 -5.14
N LEU A 57 2.74 3.34 -5.51
CA LEU A 57 3.63 2.30 -4.96
C LEU A 57 5.12 2.59 -5.22
N GLU A 58 5.47 3.17 -6.38
CA GLU A 58 6.86 3.55 -6.68
C GLU A 58 7.33 4.74 -5.83
N GLN A 59 6.45 5.71 -5.56
CA GLN A 59 6.75 6.78 -4.60
C GLN A 59 6.96 6.19 -3.19
N ILE A 60 6.12 5.25 -2.76
CA ILE A 60 6.29 4.58 -1.47
C ILE A 60 7.62 3.82 -1.41
N LYS A 61 7.98 3.08 -2.46
CA LYS A 61 9.28 2.39 -2.55
C LYS A 61 10.44 3.38 -2.42
N SER A 62 10.44 4.46 -3.20
CA SER A 62 11.56 5.42 -3.23
C SER A 62 11.67 6.26 -1.95
N GLU A 63 10.56 6.57 -1.30
CA GLU A 63 10.54 7.47 -0.13
C GLU A 63 10.64 6.73 1.21
N PHE A 64 10.16 5.48 1.29
CA PHE A 64 10.08 4.73 2.56
C PHE A 64 11.04 3.53 2.63
N THR A 65 11.80 3.26 1.57
CA THR A 65 12.76 2.15 1.53
C THR A 65 14.11 2.58 0.96
N LYS A 66 15.10 1.68 0.97
CA LYS A 66 16.41 1.87 0.34
C LYS A 66 16.58 1.05 -0.95
N ILE A 67 15.50 0.44 -1.44
CA ILE A 67 15.53 -0.46 -2.61
C ILE A 67 15.73 0.38 -3.87
N LYS A 68 16.78 0.08 -4.64
CA LYS A 68 17.12 0.84 -5.85
C LYS A 68 16.66 0.17 -7.15
N SER A 69 16.90 -1.14 -7.30
CA SER A 69 16.74 -1.81 -8.60
C SER A 69 16.17 -3.22 -8.54
N ASN A 70 15.92 -3.78 -7.36
CA ASN A 70 15.35 -5.12 -7.26
C ASN A 70 13.90 -5.13 -7.72
N ASP A 71 13.46 -6.28 -8.26
CA ASP A 71 12.05 -6.56 -8.47
C ASP A 71 11.32 -6.51 -7.13
N VAL A 72 10.13 -5.92 -7.13
CA VAL A 72 9.36 -5.67 -5.91
C VAL A 72 7.98 -6.29 -6.01
N ILE A 73 7.61 -7.02 -4.96
CA ILE A 73 6.24 -7.44 -4.69
C ILE A 73 5.66 -6.50 -3.64
N TYR A 74 4.49 -5.93 -3.90
CA TYR A 74 3.83 -5.02 -2.97
C TYR A 74 2.72 -5.74 -2.19
N MET A 75 2.59 -5.37 -0.92
CA MET A 75 1.50 -5.77 -0.04
C MET A 75 0.95 -4.55 0.69
N VAL A 76 -0.34 -4.58 1.03
CA VAL A 76 -0.95 -3.66 2.01
C VAL A 76 -1.58 -4.50 3.10
N ASN A 77 -1.24 -4.23 4.36
CA ASN A 77 -1.74 -5.00 5.52
C ASN A 77 -1.63 -6.52 5.32
N ARG A 78 -0.48 -7.01 4.81
CA ARG A 78 -0.23 -8.44 4.55
C ARG A 78 -1.09 -9.08 3.45
N ALA A 79 -1.85 -8.30 2.68
CA ALA A 79 -2.50 -8.76 1.45
C ALA A 79 -1.67 -8.35 0.23
N PHE A 80 -1.43 -9.28 -0.70
CA PHE A 80 -0.67 -9.01 -1.92
C PHE A 80 -1.46 -8.16 -2.91
N ILE A 81 -0.76 -7.24 -3.57
CA ILE A 81 -1.28 -6.51 -4.73
C ILE A 81 -0.82 -7.24 -5.99
N THR A 82 -1.74 -7.81 -6.76
CA THR A 82 -1.43 -8.63 -7.94
C THR A 82 -1.70 -7.93 -9.26
N ASP A 83 -2.38 -6.79 -9.23
CA ASP A 83 -2.92 -6.10 -10.40
C ASP A 83 -2.89 -4.57 -10.21
N ASN A 84 -3.00 -3.84 -11.32
CA ASN A 84 -3.17 -2.38 -11.35
C ASN A 84 -2.08 -1.57 -10.62
N ILE A 85 -0.86 -2.12 -10.48
CA ILE A 85 0.29 -1.54 -9.75
C ILE A 85 0.55 -0.07 -10.09
N GLU A 86 0.53 0.29 -11.38
CA GLU A 86 0.81 1.65 -11.85
C GLU A 86 -0.24 2.68 -11.41
N THR A 87 -1.47 2.23 -11.17
CA THR A 87 -2.62 3.08 -10.81
C THR A 87 -3.02 2.90 -9.35
N PHE A 88 -2.36 2.02 -8.60
CA PHE A 88 -2.61 1.84 -7.19
C PHE A 88 -1.97 2.99 -6.40
N LYS A 89 -2.80 3.69 -5.62
CA LYS A 89 -2.37 4.80 -4.76
C LYS A 89 -2.87 4.61 -3.35
N LEU A 90 -2.12 5.13 -2.38
CA LEU A 90 -2.51 5.21 -0.98
C LEU A 90 -2.31 6.64 -0.48
N ASP A 91 -3.14 7.05 0.47
CA ASP A 91 -2.87 8.28 1.22
C ASP A 91 -1.60 8.10 2.06
N ARG A 92 -0.63 8.98 1.91
CA ARG A 92 0.59 9.00 2.73
C ARG A 92 0.24 9.00 4.23
N ASN A 93 -0.83 9.70 4.60
CA ASN A 93 -1.24 9.80 5.99
C ASN A 93 -1.84 8.50 6.54
N TYR A 94 -2.25 7.57 5.68
CA TYR A 94 -2.71 6.24 6.08
C TYR A 94 -1.55 5.32 6.50
N ILE A 95 -0.34 5.53 5.96
CA ILE A 95 0.82 4.65 6.21
C ILE A 95 1.27 4.77 7.68
N LEU A 96 1.32 3.64 8.37
CA LEU A 96 1.89 3.51 9.71
C LEU A 96 3.37 3.16 9.65
N LYS A 97 3.73 2.18 8.81
CA LYS A 97 5.09 1.65 8.64
C LYS A 97 5.20 0.95 7.30
N VAL A 98 6.39 0.96 6.71
CA VAL A 98 6.74 0.10 5.57
C VAL A 98 7.77 -0.93 6.04
N GLU A 99 7.51 -2.19 5.73
CA GLU A 99 8.39 -3.33 6.04
C GLU A 99 8.93 -3.91 4.75
N VAL A 100 10.22 -4.24 4.76
CA VAL A 100 10.90 -4.86 3.63
C VAL A 100 11.39 -6.23 4.07
N THR A 101 11.06 -7.25 3.28
CA THR A 101 11.60 -8.61 3.45
C THR A 101 12.24 -9.03 2.15
N ASN A 102 13.52 -9.37 2.19
CA ASN A 102 14.20 -9.86 1.01
C ASN A 102 13.86 -11.34 0.77
N SER A 103 13.74 -11.75 -0.50
CA SER A 103 13.55 -13.15 -0.90
C SER A 103 14.55 -14.13 -0.25
N GLU A 104 15.75 -13.67 0.10
CA GLU A 104 16.80 -14.45 0.75
C GLU A 104 16.50 -14.81 2.20
N GLU A 105 15.60 -14.09 2.85
CA GLU A 105 15.16 -14.40 4.21
C GLU A 105 14.27 -15.65 4.25
N PHE A 106 13.69 -16.06 3.11
CA PHE A 106 12.90 -17.27 3.02
C PHE A 106 13.78 -18.50 2.80
N TYR A 107 13.73 -19.46 3.74
CA TYR A 107 14.55 -20.68 3.70
C TYR A 107 14.52 -21.40 2.34
N ASN A 108 13.33 -21.52 1.73
CA ASN A 108 13.14 -22.21 0.45
C ASN A 108 13.55 -21.40 -0.78
N LEU A 109 13.76 -20.08 -0.67
CA LEU A 109 14.09 -19.19 -1.79
C LEU A 109 15.50 -18.59 -1.71
N ARG A 110 16.19 -18.78 -0.57
CA ARG A 110 17.51 -18.17 -0.33
C ARG A 110 18.58 -18.56 -1.35
N GLU A 111 18.54 -19.79 -1.86
CA GLU A 111 19.49 -20.30 -2.85
C GLU A 111 19.00 -20.12 -4.30
N GLY A 112 17.81 -19.53 -4.49
CA GLY A 112 17.25 -19.30 -5.81
C GLY A 112 17.96 -18.17 -6.58
N ASN A 113 17.93 -18.27 -7.92
CA ASN A 113 18.51 -17.24 -8.80
C ASN A 113 17.64 -15.98 -8.91
N THR A 114 16.35 -16.09 -8.60
CA THR A 114 15.41 -14.96 -8.64
C THR A 114 15.45 -14.25 -7.28
N LYS A 115 15.90 -13.00 -7.29
CA LYS A 115 15.94 -12.14 -6.10
C LYS A 115 14.92 -11.03 -6.23
N PHE A 116 14.13 -10.85 -5.18
CA PHE A 116 13.13 -9.79 -5.12
C PHE A 116 12.97 -9.33 -3.67
N ASP A 117 12.41 -8.13 -3.52
CA ASP A 117 12.01 -7.59 -2.22
C ASP A 117 10.49 -7.59 -2.11
N ILE A 118 9.98 -7.90 -0.91
CA ILE A 118 8.58 -7.71 -0.58
C ILE A 118 8.46 -6.42 0.23
N ILE A 119 7.71 -5.45 -0.28
CA ILE A 119 7.35 -4.23 0.43
C ILE A 119 5.94 -4.40 1.01
N ASN A 120 5.85 -4.57 2.33
CA ASN A 120 4.58 -4.61 3.05
C ASN A 120 4.27 -3.25 3.69
N ILE A 121 3.22 -2.61 3.19
CA ILE A 121 2.74 -1.30 3.66
C ILE A 121 1.70 -1.55 4.75
N LEU A 122 2.08 -1.29 5.99
CA LEU A 122 1.16 -1.36 7.13
C LEU A 122 0.44 -0.02 7.27
N GLY A 123 -0.88 -0.04 7.15
CA GLY A 123 -1.74 1.11 7.39
C GLY A 123 -2.03 1.35 8.87
N LYS A 124 -2.58 2.51 9.21
CA LYS A 124 -3.08 2.87 10.55
C LYS A 124 -4.42 2.19 10.87
N THR A 125 -4.51 0.89 10.64
CA THR A 125 -5.66 0.06 11.05
C THR A 125 -5.61 -0.17 12.56
N LYS A 126 -6.77 -0.47 13.16
CA LYS A 126 -6.86 -0.82 14.59
C LYS A 126 -5.89 -1.96 14.95
N GLU A 127 -5.89 -3.03 14.15
CA GLU A 127 -5.02 -4.19 14.35
C GLU A 127 -3.54 -3.81 14.33
N ASN A 128 -3.09 -3.02 13.35
CA ASN A 128 -1.68 -2.63 13.24
C ASN A 128 -1.25 -1.69 14.38
N LEU A 129 -2.14 -0.79 14.82
CA LEU A 129 -1.89 0.10 15.95
C LEU A 129 -1.78 -0.68 17.28
N GLU A 130 -2.65 -1.66 17.50
CA GLU A 130 -2.59 -2.55 18.67
C GLU A 130 -1.31 -3.38 18.67
N ASN A 131 -0.93 -3.95 17.52
CA ASN A 131 0.28 -4.76 17.40
C ASN A 131 1.56 -3.93 17.61
N LYS A 132 1.58 -2.65 17.20
CA LYS A 132 2.71 -1.74 17.48
C LYS A 132 2.92 -1.51 18.98
N ASN A 133 1.84 -1.50 19.77
CA ASN A 133 1.89 -1.22 21.21
C ASN A 133 2.18 -2.45 22.08
N LYS A 134 2.17 -3.66 21.49
CA LYS A 134 2.58 -4.88 22.20
C LYS A 134 4.10 -4.90 22.36
N ILE A 135 4.59 -4.45 23.51
CA ILE A 135 6.00 -4.63 23.91
C ILE A 135 6.28 -6.13 23.97
N LEU A 136 7.15 -6.61 23.08
CA LEU A 136 7.72 -7.96 23.17
C LEU A 136 8.70 -7.98 24.36
N LEU A 137 8.23 -8.42 25.53
CA LEU A 137 9.12 -8.81 26.64
C LEU A 137 9.87 -10.08 26.21
N ARG A 138 11.02 -9.93 25.55
CA ARG A 138 11.96 -11.04 25.33
C ARG A 138 12.69 -11.28 26.66
N GLY A 139 12.27 -12.31 27.39
CA GLY A 139 12.97 -12.76 28.59
C GLY A 139 14.40 -13.14 28.22
N HIS A 140 15.38 -12.40 28.75
CA HIS A 140 16.75 -12.90 28.81
C HIS A 140 16.76 -13.90 29.98
N GLU A 141 16.92 -15.20 29.70
CA GLU A 141 17.32 -16.14 30.74
C GLU A 141 18.67 -15.66 31.27
N ALA A 142 18.68 -15.24 32.54
CA ALA A 142 19.93 -15.03 33.25
C ALA A 142 20.65 -16.38 33.31
N ILE A 143 21.75 -16.51 32.59
CA ILE A 143 22.66 -17.65 32.71
C ILE A 143 23.18 -17.61 34.15
N GLY A 144 22.58 -18.40 35.03
CA GLY A 144 23.05 -18.63 36.38
C GLY A 144 24.38 -19.38 36.29
N VAL A 145 25.48 -18.66 36.53
CA VAL A 145 26.78 -19.29 36.77
C VAL A 145 26.68 -20.00 38.11
N LYS A 146 26.81 -21.33 38.08
CA LYS A 146 27.04 -22.17 39.26
C LYS A 146 28.53 -22.36 39.47
#